data_AF-A0AB33G3N0-F1
#
_entry.id   AF-A0AB33G3N0-F1
#
_cell.length_a   1.000
_cell.length_b   1.000
_cell.length_c   1.000
_cell.angle_alpha   90.00
_cell.angle_beta   90.00
_cell.angle_gamma   90.00
#
_symmetry.space_group_name_H-M   'P 1'
#
loop_
_entity.id
_entity.type
_entity.pdbx_description
1 polymer ?
#
loop_
_entity_poly.entity_id
_entity_poly.type
_entity_poly.pdbx_seq_one_letter_code
_entity_poly.pdbx_strand_id
1 'polypeptide(L)'
;MFNFSHLLGHSKAKGANSGDDTEIKLVDDEPIKVAKPTQHSREHNVAVSDEAKANPVLAIRLLKDTDLSSKKIKAKLATAPQALSKFTQNFMEENDPTWEFQSDEEKARTALTYSVQNSDKNGYSAASISATKALKKMEEPLTEDEVKALAERTTQLLNDSNPNTADNVNARRQADEDYKQEVAQAMARRNDRIRATGQMLPGDAKRVNGKVEGPAGEIDRLKSQISL
;
A
#
# COMPACT_ATOMS: atom_id res chain seq x y z
N MET A 1 -4.97 -46.42 -12.80
CA MET A 1 -4.85 -45.21 -13.63
C MET A 1 -6.25 -44.85 -14.10
N PHE A 2 -6.83 -43.75 -13.63
CA PHE A 2 -8.22 -43.37 -13.93
C PHE A 2 -8.23 -42.08 -14.77
N ASN A 3 -8.93 -42.15 -15.90
CA ASN A 3 -9.03 -41.12 -16.94
C ASN A 3 -10.27 -40.25 -16.71
N PHE A 4 -10.13 -38.92 -16.79
CA PHE A 4 -11.20 -37.93 -16.56
C PHE A 4 -11.69 -37.28 -17.88
N SER A 5 -11.86 -38.06 -18.94
CA SER A 5 -12.21 -37.57 -20.29
C SER A 5 -13.68 -37.14 -20.47
N HIS A 6 -14.44 -36.93 -19.39
CA HIS A 6 -15.88 -36.59 -19.48
C HIS A 6 -16.26 -35.18 -18.97
N LEU A 7 -15.30 -34.34 -18.56
CA LEU A 7 -15.64 -32.98 -18.07
C LEU A 7 -15.62 -31.87 -19.13
N LEU A 8 -15.23 -32.14 -20.37
CA LEU A 8 -15.32 -31.14 -21.45
C LEU A 8 -16.38 -31.55 -22.48
N GLY A 9 -17.63 -31.36 -22.09
CA GLY A 9 -18.76 -31.29 -23.01
C GLY A 9 -18.94 -29.86 -23.50
N HIS A 10 -18.56 -29.60 -24.76
CA HIS A 10 -19.00 -28.45 -25.54
C HIS A 10 -20.52 -28.47 -25.74
N SER A 11 -21.17 -27.34 -25.55
CA SER A 11 -22.39 -26.99 -26.28
C SER A 11 -22.14 -25.72 -27.09
N LYS A 12 -22.54 -25.80 -28.36
CA LYS A 12 -22.16 -24.96 -29.50
C LYS A 12 -23.36 -24.11 -29.91
N ALA A 13 -23.15 -22.82 -30.17
CA ALA A 13 -24.02 -22.02 -31.02
C ALA A 13 -23.23 -20.79 -31.54
N LYS A 14 -23.39 -20.25 -32.75
CA LYS A 14 -23.65 -20.74 -34.12
C LYS A 14 -23.49 -19.49 -35.02
N GLY A 15 -22.50 -19.49 -35.93
CA GLY A 15 -22.40 -18.65 -37.15
C GLY A 15 -21.98 -17.17 -36.95
N ALA A 16 -21.22 -16.51 -37.83
CA ALA A 16 -20.50 -16.88 -39.06
C ALA A 16 -19.52 -15.71 -39.43
N ASN A 17 -18.35 -16.07 -40.00
CA ASN A 17 -17.35 -15.31 -40.80
C ASN A 17 -17.24 -13.78 -40.63
N SER A 18 -16.12 -13.23 -40.12
CA SER A 18 -14.75 -13.13 -40.69
C SER A 18 -14.56 -11.96 -41.65
N GLY A 19 -13.70 -11.03 -41.24
CA GLY A 19 -12.94 -10.12 -42.11
C GLY A 19 -12.74 -8.72 -41.49
N ASP A 20 -11.55 -8.49 -40.91
CA ASP A 20 -10.84 -7.20 -40.74
C ASP A 20 -11.53 -6.04 -39.99
N ASP A 21 -10.94 -5.27 -39.08
CA ASP A 21 -9.57 -5.06 -38.63
C ASP A 21 -9.59 -4.86 -37.11
N THR A 22 -8.83 -5.65 -36.35
CA THR A 22 -8.67 -5.44 -34.91
C THR A 22 -7.60 -4.39 -34.63
N GLU A 23 -7.99 -3.12 -34.57
CA GLU A 23 -7.29 -2.16 -33.71
C GLU A 23 -7.88 -2.29 -32.30
N ILE A 24 -7.26 -3.15 -31.48
CA ILE A 24 -7.65 -3.35 -30.09
C ILE A 24 -7.30 -2.06 -29.35
N LYS A 25 -8.28 -1.16 -29.22
CA LYS A 25 -8.26 -0.13 -28.18
C LYS A 25 -8.28 -0.85 -26.84
N LEU A 26 -7.11 -1.02 -26.26
CA LEU A 26 -6.96 -1.29 -24.83
C LEU A 26 -7.74 -0.19 -24.12
N VAL A 27 -8.86 -0.58 -23.53
CA VAL A 27 -9.63 0.25 -22.62
C VAL A 27 -8.65 0.63 -21.53
N ASP A 28 -8.25 1.90 -21.52
CA ASP A 28 -7.52 2.48 -20.41
C ASP A 28 -8.32 2.16 -19.15
N ASP A 29 -7.74 1.31 -18.29
CA ASP A 29 -8.14 1.20 -16.89
C ASP A 29 -8.11 2.63 -16.35
N GLU A 30 -9.27 3.30 -16.33
CA GLU A 30 -9.39 4.57 -15.64
C GLU A 30 -8.97 4.30 -14.20
N PRO A 31 -7.84 4.87 -13.73
CA PRO A 31 -7.50 4.73 -12.34
C PRO A 31 -8.65 5.37 -11.57
N ILE A 32 -9.24 4.59 -10.67
CA ILE A 32 -10.14 5.06 -9.63
C ILE A 32 -9.57 6.40 -9.17
N LYS A 33 -10.32 7.50 -9.40
CA LYS A 33 -9.96 8.83 -8.91
C LYS A 33 -10.14 8.84 -7.40
N VAL A 34 -9.27 8.09 -6.72
CA VAL A 34 -9.00 8.26 -5.30
C VAL A 34 -8.58 9.72 -5.15
N ALA A 35 -9.25 10.42 -4.25
CA ALA A 35 -9.04 11.84 -3.97
C ALA A 35 -7.56 12.18 -4.10
N LYS A 36 -7.21 13.15 -4.96
CA LYS A 36 -5.82 13.62 -5.11
C LYS A 36 -5.29 13.89 -3.70
N PRO A 37 -4.31 13.13 -3.19
CA PRO A 37 -3.64 13.57 -1.99
C PRO A 37 -3.05 14.94 -2.34
N THR A 38 -3.29 15.90 -1.47
CA THR A 38 -2.71 17.24 -1.47
C THR A 38 -1.34 17.21 -2.15
N GLN A 39 -1.29 17.73 -3.38
CA GLN A 39 -0.12 17.56 -4.23
C GLN A 39 1.05 18.30 -3.62
N HIS A 40 1.98 17.56 -3.03
CA HIS A 40 3.26 18.10 -2.61
C HIS A 40 3.93 18.87 -3.74
N SER A 41 4.71 19.90 -3.40
CA SER A 41 5.46 20.65 -4.41
C SER A 41 6.37 19.75 -5.25
N ARG A 42 6.76 20.28 -6.41
CA ARG A 42 7.72 19.63 -7.31
C ARG A 42 9.01 19.28 -6.57
N GLU A 43 9.46 20.19 -5.71
CA GLU A 43 10.65 20.11 -4.90
C GLU A 43 10.55 18.98 -3.87
N HIS A 44 9.44 18.90 -3.12
CA HIS A 44 9.21 17.80 -2.18
C HIS A 44 9.19 16.44 -2.91
N ASN A 45 8.46 16.35 -4.02
CA ASN A 45 8.36 15.10 -4.79
C ASN A 45 9.72 14.57 -5.27
N VAL A 46 10.64 15.47 -5.63
CA VAL A 46 12.01 15.10 -5.98
C VAL A 46 12.83 14.81 -4.73
N ALA A 47 12.73 15.62 -3.67
CA ALA A 47 13.51 15.46 -2.44
C ALA A 47 13.29 14.10 -1.74
N VAL A 48 12.05 13.59 -1.73
CA VAL A 48 11.71 12.31 -1.09
C VAL A 48 12.12 11.10 -1.94
N SER A 49 12.38 11.30 -3.24
CA SER A 49 12.73 10.21 -4.17
C SER A 49 14.10 9.60 -3.91
N ASP A 50 14.23 8.30 -4.15
CA ASP A 50 15.48 7.58 -3.91
C ASP A 50 16.54 7.95 -4.95
N GLU A 51 16.13 8.31 -6.16
CA GLU A 51 17.03 8.79 -7.21
C GLU A 51 17.69 10.13 -6.82
N ALA A 52 16.95 11.03 -6.17
CA ALA A 52 17.51 12.28 -5.67
C ALA A 52 18.43 12.07 -4.47
N LYS A 53 18.17 11.07 -3.62
CA LYS A 53 19.09 10.68 -2.53
C LYS A 53 20.38 10.06 -3.08
N ALA A 54 20.29 9.31 -4.18
CA ALA A 54 21.46 8.73 -4.85
C ALA A 54 22.33 9.80 -5.53
N ASN A 55 21.72 10.84 -6.11
CA ASN A 55 22.44 11.92 -6.79
C ASN A 55 21.97 13.32 -6.33
N PRO A 56 22.31 13.73 -5.10
CA PRO A 56 21.73 14.93 -4.49
C PRO A 56 22.23 16.23 -5.12
N VAL A 57 23.47 16.24 -5.61
CA VAL A 57 24.06 17.41 -6.28
C VAL A 57 23.36 17.67 -7.62
N LEU A 58 23.09 16.62 -8.41
CA LEU A 58 22.35 16.75 -9.66
C LEU A 58 20.90 17.13 -9.41
N ALA A 59 20.27 16.55 -8.38
CA ALA A 59 18.88 16.84 -8.05
C ALA A 59 18.67 18.33 -7.75
N ILE A 60 19.52 18.94 -6.93
CA ILE A 60 19.46 20.39 -6.66
C ILE A 60 19.70 21.21 -7.92
N ARG A 61 20.69 20.81 -8.73
CA ARG A 61 21.00 21.52 -9.98
C ARG A 61 19.80 21.50 -10.91
N LEU A 62 19.17 20.35 -11.13
CA LEU A 62 17.98 20.22 -11.96
C LEU A 62 16.78 20.99 -11.38
N LEU A 63 16.62 21.01 -10.06
CA LEU A 63 15.55 21.79 -9.41
C LEU A 63 15.74 23.30 -9.58
N LYS A 64 16.98 23.80 -9.57
CA LYS A 64 17.29 25.24 -9.72
C LYS A 64 17.38 25.71 -11.17
N ASP A 65 17.99 24.91 -12.02
CA ASP A 65 18.36 25.30 -13.37
C ASP A 65 17.29 24.95 -14.41
N THR A 66 16.30 24.11 -14.03
CA THR A 66 15.27 23.65 -14.97
C THR A 66 13.86 23.65 -14.36
N ASP A 67 12.89 24.02 -15.19
CA ASP A 67 11.45 23.93 -14.90
C ASP A 67 10.87 22.55 -15.25
N LEU A 68 11.71 21.51 -15.26
CA LEU A 68 11.26 20.15 -15.57
C LEU A 68 10.32 19.64 -14.48
N SER A 69 9.31 18.88 -14.89
CA SER A 69 8.42 18.20 -13.94
C SER A 69 9.18 17.19 -13.09
N SER A 70 8.70 16.95 -11.87
CA SER A 70 9.32 16.00 -10.93
C SER A 70 9.58 14.62 -11.56
N LYS A 71 8.64 14.11 -12.37
CA LYS A 71 8.79 12.86 -13.13
C LYS A 71 9.98 12.87 -14.10
N LYS A 72 10.17 13.96 -14.85
CA LYS A 72 11.30 14.09 -15.79
C LYS A 72 12.62 14.23 -15.04
N ILE A 73 12.63 14.93 -13.90
CA ILE A 73 13.82 15.05 -13.05
C ILE A 73 14.24 13.68 -12.52
N LYS A 74 13.31 12.90 -11.96
CA LYS A 74 13.58 11.53 -11.48
C LYS A 74 14.12 10.62 -12.58
N ALA A 75 13.51 10.66 -13.77
CA ALA A 75 13.98 9.87 -14.91
C ALA A 75 15.43 10.21 -15.31
N LYS A 76 15.79 11.50 -15.31
CA LYS A 76 17.18 11.92 -15.56
C LYS A 76 18.13 11.50 -14.44
N LEU A 77 17.70 11.59 -13.18
CA LEU A 77 18.51 11.18 -12.03
C LEU A 77 18.80 9.68 -12.03
N ALA A 78 17.85 8.86 -12.51
CA ALA A 78 18.02 7.40 -12.60
C ALA A 78 19.09 6.98 -13.63
N THR A 79 19.23 7.73 -14.71
CA THR A 79 20.16 7.40 -15.81
C THR A 79 21.49 8.14 -15.72
N ALA A 80 21.55 9.24 -14.98
CA ALA A 80 22.72 10.11 -14.98
C ALA A 80 23.81 9.63 -14.01
N PRO A 81 25.09 9.78 -14.40
CA PRO A 81 26.20 9.53 -13.50
C PRO A 81 26.18 10.50 -12.31
N GLN A 82 26.86 10.12 -11.23
CA GLN A 82 26.90 10.93 -10.01
C GLN A 82 27.51 12.30 -10.30
N ALA A 83 26.73 13.36 -10.06
CA ALA A 83 27.18 14.69 -10.40
C ALA A 83 28.14 15.24 -9.35
N LEU A 84 29.22 15.84 -9.83
CA LEU A 84 30.19 16.53 -9.00
C LEU A 84 29.81 17.98 -8.78
N SER A 85 30.27 18.53 -7.65
CA SER A 85 30.20 19.97 -7.40
C SER A 85 31.23 20.71 -8.26
N LYS A 86 30.99 21.99 -8.56
CA LYS A 86 31.97 22.81 -9.30
C LYS A 86 33.31 22.89 -8.56
N PHE A 87 33.27 22.96 -7.23
CA PHE A 87 34.49 22.96 -6.41
C PHE A 87 35.29 21.66 -6.60
N THR A 88 34.60 20.51 -6.53
CA THR A 88 35.24 19.20 -6.71
C THR A 88 35.79 19.01 -8.11
N GLN A 89 35.08 19.49 -9.14
CA GLN A 89 35.57 19.48 -10.52
C GLN A 89 36.85 20.28 -10.67
N ASN A 90 36.83 21.56 -10.27
CA ASN A 90 38.01 22.43 -10.37
C ASN A 90 39.20 21.87 -9.56
N PHE A 91 38.94 21.35 -8.35
CA PHE A 91 40.00 20.76 -7.53
C PHE A 91 40.64 19.56 -8.23
N MET A 92 39.85 18.66 -8.80
CA MET A 92 40.39 17.48 -9.46
C MET A 92 41.07 17.83 -10.80
N GLU A 93 40.56 18.82 -11.55
CA GLU A 93 41.22 19.36 -12.75
C GLU A 93 42.62 19.89 -12.46
N GLU A 94 42.81 20.56 -11.32
CA GLU A 94 44.11 21.11 -10.93
C GLU A 94 45.09 20.06 -10.37
N ASN A 95 44.58 18.96 -9.80
CA ASN A 95 45.39 18.02 -9.00
C ASN A 95 45.55 16.63 -9.63
N ASP A 96 44.73 16.27 -10.62
CA ASP A 96 44.81 14.99 -11.33
C ASP A 96 45.04 15.21 -12.84
N PRO A 97 46.26 14.97 -13.36
CA PRO A 97 46.57 15.11 -14.79
C PRO A 97 45.77 14.20 -15.72
N THR A 98 45.16 13.13 -15.19
CA THR A 98 44.34 12.19 -15.99
C THR A 98 42.87 12.59 -16.03
N TRP A 99 42.48 13.64 -15.29
CA TRP A 99 41.09 14.01 -15.07
C TRP A 99 40.31 14.27 -16.36
N GLU A 100 40.88 15.02 -17.30
CA GLU A 100 40.19 15.39 -18.55
C GLU A 100 39.85 14.18 -19.44
N PHE A 101 40.65 13.10 -19.34
CA PHE A 101 40.48 11.89 -20.15
C PHE A 101 39.49 10.89 -19.57
N GLN A 102 39.06 11.09 -18.32
CA GLN A 102 38.11 10.22 -17.63
C GLN A 102 36.67 10.52 -18.07
N SER A 103 35.85 9.48 -18.15
CA SER A 103 34.39 9.59 -18.30
C SER A 103 33.74 10.19 -17.03
N ASP A 104 32.49 10.66 -17.13
CA ASP A 104 31.79 11.26 -15.97
C ASP A 104 31.61 10.28 -14.80
N GLU A 105 31.44 8.98 -15.07
CA GLU A 105 31.38 7.93 -14.04
C GLU A 105 32.74 7.70 -13.37
N GLU A 106 33.81 7.68 -14.16
CA GLU A 106 35.18 7.54 -13.66
C GLU A 106 35.58 8.76 -12.84
N LYS A 107 35.28 9.98 -13.31
CA LYS A 107 35.48 11.22 -12.56
C LYS A 107 34.80 11.18 -11.20
N ALA A 108 33.55 10.69 -11.15
CA ALA A 108 32.83 10.55 -9.89
C ALA A 108 33.51 9.55 -8.95
N ARG A 109 33.95 8.39 -9.47
CA ARG A 109 34.67 7.38 -8.69
C ARG A 109 36.02 7.90 -8.19
N THR A 110 36.82 8.50 -9.06
CA THR A 110 38.14 9.06 -8.73
C THR A 110 38.01 10.16 -7.68
N ALA A 111 37.03 11.07 -7.83
CA ALA A 111 36.77 12.10 -6.82
C ALA A 111 36.33 11.50 -5.48
N LEU A 112 35.48 10.48 -5.48
CA LEU A 112 35.10 9.77 -4.25
C LEU A 112 36.31 9.11 -3.59
N THR A 113 37.13 8.38 -4.36
CA THR A 113 38.34 7.72 -3.86
C THR A 113 39.31 8.73 -3.24
N TYR A 114 39.54 9.86 -3.93
CA TYR A 114 40.39 10.93 -3.41
C TYR A 114 39.82 11.52 -2.11
N SER A 115 38.51 11.75 -2.05
CA SER A 115 37.81 12.25 -0.86
C SER A 115 38.03 11.34 0.35
N VAL A 116 37.82 10.04 0.18
CA VAL A 116 37.99 9.04 1.26
C VAL A 116 39.43 8.98 1.74
N GLN A 117 40.41 9.04 0.83
CA GLN A 117 41.83 8.93 1.17
C GLN A 117 42.40 10.23 1.77
N ASN A 118 41.83 11.39 1.45
CA ASN A 118 42.40 12.69 1.78
C ASN A 118 41.48 13.54 2.67
N SER A 119 40.63 12.91 3.48
CA SER A 119 39.72 13.60 4.40
C SER A 119 38.85 14.67 3.73
N ASP A 120 38.35 14.34 2.54
CA ASP A 120 37.45 15.18 1.74
C ASP A 120 38.04 16.55 1.33
N LYS A 121 39.36 16.64 1.12
CA LYS A 121 40.00 17.88 0.62
C LYS A 121 39.39 18.40 -0.70
N ASN A 122 38.90 17.51 -1.56
CA ASN A 122 38.22 17.87 -2.80
C ASN A 122 36.73 18.21 -2.63
N GLY A 123 36.21 18.17 -1.39
CA GLY A 123 34.85 18.58 -1.03
C GLY A 123 33.73 17.73 -1.63
N TYR A 124 34.04 16.53 -2.12
CA TYR A 124 33.05 15.62 -2.70
C TYR A 124 31.95 15.26 -1.69
N SER A 125 32.35 14.80 -0.51
CA SER A 125 31.44 14.34 0.54
C SER A 125 30.69 15.53 1.16
N ALA A 126 31.39 16.63 1.41
CA ALA A 126 30.81 17.88 1.90
C ALA A 126 29.74 18.43 0.95
N ALA A 127 29.99 18.41 -0.37
CA ALA A 127 29.01 18.84 -1.36
C ALA A 127 27.77 17.92 -1.36
N SER A 128 27.97 16.60 -1.33
CA SER A 128 26.87 15.63 -1.26
C SER A 128 26.03 15.79 0.01
N ILE A 129 26.67 15.96 1.16
CA ILE A 129 26.00 16.17 2.45
C ILE A 129 25.23 17.50 2.45
N SER A 130 25.84 18.57 1.96
CA SER A 130 25.20 19.89 1.84
C SER A 130 23.97 19.82 0.94
N ALA A 131 24.10 19.15 -0.20
CA ALA A 131 22.99 18.93 -1.12
C ALA A 131 21.88 18.09 -0.48
N THR A 132 22.22 17.00 0.21
CA THR A 132 21.24 16.19 0.94
C THR A 132 20.50 17.01 1.99
N LYS A 133 21.20 17.88 2.73
CA LYS A 133 20.58 18.79 3.70
C LYS A 133 19.64 19.80 3.03
N ALA A 134 20.00 20.33 1.87
CA ALA A 134 19.14 21.25 1.13
C ALA A 134 17.89 20.54 0.56
N LEU A 135 18.00 19.29 0.08
CA LEU A 135 16.85 18.47 -0.30
C LEU A 135 15.92 18.22 0.89
N LYS A 136 16.45 17.87 2.06
CA LYS A 136 15.64 17.72 3.28
C LYS A 136 14.91 18.99 3.70
N LYS A 137 15.45 20.17 3.42
CA LYS A 137 14.76 21.44 3.69
C LYS A 137 13.61 21.72 2.72
N MET A 138 13.61 21.08 1.56
CA MET A 138 12.54 21.15 0.57
C MET A 138 11.44 20.11 0.82
N GLU A 139 11.63 19.23 1.80
CA GLU A 139 10.62 18.27 2.23
C GLU A 139 9.52 19.00 3.02
N GLU A 140 8.36 19.13 2.38
CA GLU A 140 7.13 19.57 3.06
C GLU A 140 6.71 18.61 4.17
N PRO A 141 6.06 19.12 5.24
CA PRO A 141 5.48 18.25 6.28
C PRO A 141 4.43 17.32 5.68
N LEU A 142 4.30 16.13 6.28
CA LEU A 142 3.28 15.15 5.94
C LEU A 142 1.89 15.79 6.00
N THR A 143 1.10 15.49 4.99
CA THR A 143 -0.30 15.92 4.91
C THR A 143 -1.15 15.10 5.90
N GLU A 144 -2.31 15.64 6.31
CA GLU A 144 -3.17 14.95 7.29
C GLU A 144 -3.58 13.54 6.83
N ASP A 145 -3.79 13.37 5.52
CA ASP A 145 -4.12 12.08 4.91
C ASP A 145 -2.95 11.08 5.02
N GLU A 146 -1.72 11.54 4.84
CA GLU A 146 -0.53 10.68 4.98
C GLU A 146 -0.23 10.33 6.44
N VAL A 147 -0.47 11.26 7.36
CA VAL A 147 -0.40 10.99 8.80
C VAL A 147 -1.42 9.92 9.18
N LYS A 148 -2.65 10.03 8.67
CA LYS A 148 -3.71 9.04 8.89
C LYS A 148 -3.33 7.68 8.30
N ALA A 149 -2.83 7.64 7.06
CA ALA A 149 -2.38 6.40 6.43
C ALA A 149 -1.21 5.75 7.20
N LEU A 150 -0.29 6.55 7.73
CA LEU A 150 0.82 6.06 8.56
C LEU A 150 0.31 5.51 9.89
N ALA A 151 -0.64 6.18 10.53
CA ALA A 151 -1.29 5.69 11.74
C ALA A 151 -2.01 4.36 11.47
N GLU A 152 -2.82 4.27 10.40
CA GLU A 152 -3.53 3.05 10.01
C GLU A 152 -2.56 1.89 9.75
N ARG A 153 -1.48 2.13 8.99
CA ARG A 153 -0.45 1.12 8.75
C ARG A 153 0.24 0.67 10.03
N THR A 154 0.49 1.59 10.96
CA THR A 154 1.09 1.28 12.25
C THR A 154 0.15 0.42 13.09
N THR A 155 -1.12 0.78 13.14
CA THR A 155 -2.16 -0.01 13.81
C THR A 155 -2.27 -1.41 13.20
N GLN A 156 -2.23 -1.52 11.87
CA GLN A 156 -2.24 -2.81 11.19
C GLN A 156 -1.03 -3.67 11.57
N LEU A 157 0.18 -3.12 11.56
CA LEU A 157 1.38 -3.85 11.98
C LEU A 157 1.32 -4.30 13.45
N LEU A 158 0.74 -3.48 14.33
CA LEU A 158 0.51 -3.86 15.73
C LEU A 158 -0.51 -4.99 15.85
N ASN A 159 -1.57 -4.96 15.06
CA ASN A 159 -2.58 -6.01 15.02
C ASN A 159 -2.02 -7.31 14.42
N ASP A 160 -1.14 -7.24 13.42
CA ASP A 160 -0.50 -8.40 12.81
C ASP A 160 0.55 -9.04 13.72
N SER A 161 1.31 -8.22 14.46
CA SER A 161 2.36 -8.69 15.37
C SER A 161 1.84 -9.16 16.72
N ASN A 162 0.73 -8.59 17.21
CA ASN A 162 0.11 -8.97 18.47
C ASN A 162 -1.34 -9.41 18.25
N PRO A 163 -1.63 -10.72 18.35
CA PRO A 163 -3.00 -11.22 18.21
C PRO A 163 -3.93 -10.73 19.33
N ASN A 164 -3.38 -10.22 20.44
CA ASN A 164 -4.13 -9.74 21.61
C ASN A 164 -4.20 -8.21 21.71
N THR A 165 -4.00 -7.48 20.62
CA THR A 165 -4.31 -6.04 20.58
C THR A 165 -5.79 -5.79 20.86
N ALA A 166 -6.13 -4.64 21.44
CA ALA A 166 -7.50 -4.29 21.80
C ALA A 166 -8.47 -4.43 20.62
N ASP A 167 -8.05 -4.03 19.42
CA ASP A 167 -8.83 -4.15 18.19
C ASP A 167 -9.12 -5.62 17.84
N ASN A 168 -8.10 -6.48 17.85
CA ASN A 168 -8.26 -7.92 17.59
C ASN A 168 -9.11 -8.62 18.67
N VAL A 169 -9.00 -8.20 19.93
CA VAL A 169 -9.86 -8.72 21.03
C VAL A 169 -11.30 -8.29 20.82
N ASN A 170 -11.54 -7.03 20.46
CA ASN A 170 -12.88 -6.51 20.21
C ASN A 170 -13.50 -7.16 18.96
N ALA A 171 -12.73 -7.36 17.90
CA ALA A 171 -13.16 -8.07 16.70
C ALA A 171 -13.58 -9.52 17.00
N ARG A 172 -12.79 -10.24 17.81
CA ARG A 172 -13.14 -11.58 18.28
C ARG A 172 -14.42 -11.57 19.13
N ARG A 173 -14.52 -10.64 20.09
CA ARG A 173 -15.72 -10.51 20.92
C ARG A 173 -16.96 -10.22 20.07
N GLN A 174 -16.84 -9.39 19.04
CA GLN A 174 -17.94 -9.08 18.15
C GLN A 174 -18.35 -10.30 17.32
N ALA A 175 -17.38 -11.01 16.73
CA ALA A 175 -17.65 -12.25 15.99
C ALA A 175 -18.32 -13.32 16.87
N ASP A 176 -17.87 -13.45 18.12
CA ASP A 176 -18.45 -14.34 19.13
C ASP A 176 -19.90 -13.98 19.47
N GLU A 177 -20.20 -12.68 19.61
CA GLU A 177 -21.56 -12.18 19.88
C GLU A 177 -22.48 -12.35 18.66
N ASP A 178 -21.97 -12.12 17.46
CA ASP A 178 -22.69 -12.31 16.19
C ASP A 178 -23.00 -13.79 15.98
N TYR A 179 -22.04 -14.69 16.24
CA TYR A 179 -22.24 -16.14 16.18
C TYR A 179 -23.32 -16.60 17.16
N LYS A 180 -23.24 -16.18 18.43
CA LYS A 180 -24.26 -16.51 19.44
C LYS A 180 -25.64 -16.03 19.01
N GLN A 181 -25.72 -14.85 18.40
CA GLN A 181 -26.97 -14.29 17.92
C GLN A 181 -27.54 -15.09 16.74
N GLU A 182 -26.71 -15.49 15.78
CA GLU A 182 -27.14 -16.32 14.65
C GLU A 182 -27.63 -17.69 15.09
N VAL A 183 -26.88 -18.37 15.98
CA VAL A 183 -27.25 -19.68 16.51
C VAL A 183 -28.54 -19.60 17.33
N ALA A 184 -28.70 -18.59 18.19
CA ALA A 184 -29.92 -18.38 18.96
C ALA A 184 -31.14 -18.16 18.04
N GLN A 185 -30.97 -17.39 16.96
CA GLN A 185 -32.03 -17.22 15.96
C GLN A 185 -32.36 -18.52 15.23
N ALA A 186 -31.35 -19.33 14.87
CA ALA A 186 -31.57 -20.63 14.23
C ALA A 186 -32.31 -21.61 15.16
N MET A 187 -31.95 -21.62 16.45
CA MET A 187 -32.65 -22.39 17.48
C MET A 187 -34.10 -21.92 17.68
N ALA A 188 -34.34 -20.61 17.74
CA ALA A 188 -35.70 -20.06 17.83
C ALA A 188 -36.54 -20.47 16.61
N ARG A 189 -35.98 -20.38 15.40
CA ARG A 189 -36.66 -20.85 14.16
C ARG A 189 -36.97 -22.34 14.21
N ARG A 190 -36.09 -23.17 14.78
CA ARG A 190 -36.34 -24.60 14.99
C ARG A 190 -37.49 -24.81 15.98
N ASN A 191 -37.50 -24.07 17.09
CA ASN A 191 -38.54 -24.17 18.11
C ASN A 191 -39.90 -23.73 17.58
N ASP A 192 -39.96 -22.66 16.78
CA ASP A 192 -41.17 -22.23 16.07
C ASP A 192 -41.74 -23.34 15.18
N ARG A 193 -40.87 -24.06 14.45
CA ARG A 193 -41.29 -25.20 13.63
C ARG A 193 -41.85 -26.35 14.47
N ILE A 194 -41.25 -26.64 15.63
CA ILE A 194 -41.76 -27.67 16.56
C ILE A 194 -43.13 -27.24 17.11
N ARG A 195 -43.27 -25.99 17.56
CA ARG A 195 -44.54 -25.43 18.04
C ARG A 195 -45.64 -25.48 16.97
N ALA A 196 -45.28 -25.25 15.70
CA ALA A 196 -46.22 -25.38 14.57
C ALA A 196 -46.76 -26.82 14.37
N THR A 197 -46.04 -27.85 14.81
CA THR A 197 -46.54 -29.25 14.81
C THR A 197 -47.49 -29.56 15.98
N GLY A 198 -47.73 -28.60 16.87
CA GLY A 198 -48.56 -28.77 18.06
C GLY A 198 -47.84 -29.38 19.26
N GLN A 199 -46.53 -29.66 19.15
CA GLN A 199 -45.69 -30.07 20.26
C GLN A 199 -45.29 -28.86 21.13
N MET A 200 -45.32 -29.04 22.44
CA MET A 200 -44.89 -28.02 23.41
C MET A 200 -43.43 -28.26 23.82
N LEU A 201 -42.65 -27.19 23.87
CA LEU A 201 -41.28 -27.17 24.39
C LEU A 201 -41.26 -26.68 25.86
N PRO A 202 -40.20 -27.01 26.62
CA PRO A 202 -40.07 -26.56 28.00
C PRO A 202 -40.10 -25.04 28.13
N GLY A 203 -41.02 -24.52 28.95
CA GLY A 203 -41.20 -23.08 29.15
C GLY A 203 -42.19 -22.41 28.20
N ASP A 204 -42.81 -23.17 27.28
CA ASP A 204 -43.89 -22.67 26.43
C ASP A 204 -45.19 -22.45 27.21
N ALA A 205 -45.96 -21.45 26.80
CA ALA A 205 -47.28 -21.17 27.32
C ALA A 205 -48.35 -21.48 26.25
N LYS A 206 -49.46 -22.08 26.70
CA LYS A 206 -50.62 -22.30 25.83
C LYS A 206 -51.57 -21.12 25.98
N ARG A 207 -51.80 -20.36 24.90
CA ARG A 207 -52.78 -19.28 24.91
C ARG A 207 -54.21 -19.83 24.97
N VAL A 208 -55.15 -18.97 25.38
CA VAL A 208 -56.58 -19.28 25.48
C VAL A 208 -57.18 -19.75 24.14
N ASN A 209 -56.57 -19.38 23.01
CA ASN A 209 -56.94 -19.82 21.66
C ASN A 209 -56.32 -21.17 21.25
N GLY A 210 -55.64 -21.88 22.16
CA GLY A 210 -55.01 -23.17 21.92
C GLY A 210 -53.65 -23.14 21.23
N LYS A 211 -53.17 -21.97 20.76
CA LYS A 211 -51.84 -21.83 20.16
C LYS A 211 -50.74 -21.93 21.22
N VAL A 212 -49.70 -22.70 20.91
CA VAL A 212 -48.48 -22.81 21.71
C VAL A 212 -47.55 -21.66 21.32
N GLU A 213 -47.15 -20.86 22.30
CA GLU A 213 -46.20 -19.77 22.10
C GLU A 213 -44.95 -19.94 22.96
N GLY A 214 -43.82 -19.54 22.38
CA GLY A 214 -42.53 -19.55 23.05
C GLY A 214 -42.45 -18.55 24.20
N PRO A 215 -41.51 -18.73 25.13
CA PRO A 215 -41.29 -17.82 26.25
C PRO A 215 -40.84 -16.42 25.77
N ALA A 216 -41.20 -15.38 26.52
CA ALA A 216 -40.71 -14.03 26.26
C ALA A 216 -39.17 -13.96 26.40
N GLY A 217 -38.50 -13.34 25.41
CA GLY A 217 -37.03 -13.27 25.37
C GLY A 217 -36.35 -14.61 25.03
N GLU A 218 -37.01 -15.49 24.28
CA GLU A 218 -36.48 -16.80 23.88
C GLU A 218 -35.07 -16.70 23.26
N ILE A 219 -34.84 -15.73 22.37
CA ILE A 219 -33.53 -15.53 21.72
C ILE A 219 -32.44 -15.21 22.75
N ASP A 220 -32.68 -14.32 23.72
CA ASP A 220 -31.69 -13.96 24.74
C ASP A 220 -31.39 -15.13 25.70
N ARG A 221 -32.41 -15.94 26.01
CA ARG A 221 -32.24 -17.18 26.79
C ARG A 221 -31.44 -18.24 26.03
N LEU A 222 -31.69 -18.39 24.74
CA LEU A 222 -30.90 -19.30 23.90
C LEU A 222 -29.48 -18.77 23.74
N LYS A 223 -29.31 -17.44 23.60
CA LYS A 223 -28.00 -16.77 23.52
C LYS A 223 -27.15 -17.04 24.75
N SER A 224 -27.73 -16.99 25.95
CA SER A 224 -27.00 -17.25 27.21
C SER A 224 -26.67 -18.73 27.45
N GLN A 225 -27.33 -19.65 26.74
CA GLN A 225 -27.05 -21.09 26.80
C GLN A 225 -25.93 -21.53 25.85
N ILE A 226 -25.51 -20.68 24.91
CA ILE A 226 -24.46 -20.98 23.95
C ILE A 226 -23.09 -20.67 24.59
N SER A 227 -22.34 -21.73 24.90
CA SER A 227 -20.92 -21.61 25.27
C SER A 227 -20.06 -21.43 24.02
N LEU A 228 -19.03 -20.59 24.14
CA LEU A 228 -17.91 -20.48 23.20
C LEU A 228 -16.74 -21.31 23.70
#